data_AF-A0A8B6DVX2-F1
#
_entry.id   AF-A0A8B6DVX2-F1
#
_cell.length_a   1.000
_cell.length_b   1.000
_cell.length_c   1.000
_cell.angle_alpha   90.00
_cell.angle_beta   90.00
_cell.angle_gamma   90.00
#
_symmetry.space_group_name_H-M   'P 1'
#
loop_
_entity.id
_entity.type
_entity.pdbx_description
1 polymer ?
#
loop_
_entity_poly.entity_id
_entity_poly.type
_entity_poly.pdbx_seq_one_letter_code
_entity_poly.pdbx_strand_id
1 'polypeptide(L)'
;ENVDIRREELYIGIEELFKDHEGRHHLVLKPQIFVNAKDQGDPEIEVLKKTITELTFSHPCWGERMPNACVPLELEIAELVAEGKQIMSLVEVEELNAISEVSVLSPEQLTDFLHYQHSLGKIVYFDTPQLRDNVIISPLLMVEVMRSFITDVEFWPKEDKTRKTFKKMSENGMIQKVDLYQIWEQEEFRQILPFKEYIFDMLIHLDIVSEQRRYDTKTGSRLQIENFFVPCMLTQRNETDYLTQECTPERTLSLAFVFKGTIIPPALPNRLICACLSMWTLKQYHGRKLMFSGFIGLSFDKRA
;
A
#
# COMPACT_ATOMS: atom_id res chain seq x y z
N GLU A 1 -30.36 10.45 27.56
CA GLU A 1 -29.01 11.04 27.71
C GLU A 1 -28.89 12.23 26.79
N ASN A 2 -28.32 13.33 27.27
CA ASN A 2 -28.12 14.52 26.45
C ASN A 2 -27.00 14.21 25.45
N VAL A 3 -27.32 14.26 24.15
CA VAL A 3 -26.38 14.00 23.05
C VAL A 3 -25.12 14.85 23.22
N ASP A 4 -25.25 16.10 23.66
CA ASP A 4 -24.13 17.03 23.83
C ASP A 4 -23.14 16.58 24.92
N ILE A 5 -23.63 15.95 25.98
CA ILE A 5 -22.76 15.41 27.05
C ILE A 5 -21.91 14.26 26.48
N ARG A 6 -22.54 13.36 25.71
CA ARG A 6 -21.83 12.23 25.09
C ARG A 6 -20.83 12.67 24.02
N ARG A 7 -21.14 13.76 23.29
CA ARG A 7 -20.21 14.39 22.33
C ARG A 7 -18.96 14.89 23.04
N GLU A 8 -19.14 15.60 24.15
CA GLU A 8 -18.02 16.14 24.95
C GLU A 8 -17.19 15.03 25.60
N GLU A 9 -17.81 13.97 26.11
CA GLU A 9 -17.11 12.80 26.65
C GLU A 9 -16.22 12.12 25.59
N LEU A 10 -16.75 11.92 24.37
CA LEU A 10 -15.98 11.36 23.26
C LEU A 10 -14.81 12.28 22.86
N TYR A 11 -15.04 13.59 22.84
CA TYR A 11 -13.99 14.56 22.55
C TYR A 11 -12.86 14.52 23.58
N ILE A 12 -13.18 14.56 24.87
CA ILE A 12 -12.19 14.45 25.94
C ILE A 12 -11.43 13.12 25.82
N GLY A 13 -12.14 12.03 25.52
CA GLY A 13 -11.52 10.73 25.31
C GLY A 13 -10.51 10.72 24.16
N ILE A 14 -10.89 11.27 23.00
CA ILE A 14 -10.00 11.37 21.83
C ILE A 14 -8.84 12.34 22.11
N GLU A 15 -9.11 13.50 22.69
CA GLU A 15 -8.09 14.49 23.01
C GLU A 15 -7.04 13.91 23.97
N GLU A 16 -7.47 13.17 25.00
CA GLU A 16 -6.57 12.52 25.94
C GLU A 16 -5.77 11.38 25.28
N LEU A 17 -6.40 10.59 24.39
CA LEU A 17 -5.72 9.56 23.60
C LEU A 17 -4.60 10.13 22.71
N PHE A 18 -4.79 11.34 22.19
CA PHE A 18 -3.86 11.98 21.27
C PHE A 18 -3.03 13.10 21.91
N LYS A 19 -3.16 13.37 23.20
CA LYS A 19 -2.54 14.53 23.88
C LYS A 19 -1.03 14.61 23.67
N ASP A 20 -0.35 13.47 23.84
CA ASP A 20 1.10 13.33 23.67
C ASP A 20 1.48 12.67 22.34
N HIS A 21 0.52 12.55 21.42
CA HIS A 21 0.69 11.85 20.16
C HIS A 21 1.30 12.76 19.09
N GLU A 22 2.37 12.33 18.42
CA GLU A 22 3.06 13.14 17.40
C GLU A 22 2.11 13.61 16.28
N GLY A 23 1.17 12.76 15.86
CA GLY A 23 0.14 13.09 14.87
C GLY A 23 -1.02 13.96 15.36
N ARG A 24 -1.03 14.43 16.62
CA ARG A 24 -2.10 15.27 17.18
C ARG A 24 -2.37 16.52 16.35
N HIS A 25 -1.32 17.10 15.77
CA HIS A 25 -1.41 18.29 14.92
C HIS A 25 -2.11 18.02 13.58
N HIS A 26 -2.24 16.76 13.16
CA HIS A 26 -3.01 16.36 11.99
C HIS A 26 -4.50 16.14 12.30
N LEU A 27 -4.89 16.10 13.58
CA LEU A 27 -6.27 15.87 13.98
C LEU A 27 -7.05 17.18 14.06
N VAL A 28 -8.08 17.30 13.22
CA VAL A 28 -9.09 18.34 13.30
C VAL A 28 -10.24 17.82 14.15
N LEU A 29 -10.19 18.06 15.46
CA LEU A 29 -11.22 17.63 16.41
C LEU A 29 -12.35 18.66 16.59
N LYS A 30 -12.20 19.85 16.01
CA LYS A 30 -13.22 20.91 16.01
C LYS A 30 -13.44 21.45 14.60
N PRO A 31 -14.70 21.68 14.17
CA PRO A 31 -15.93 21.36 14.89
C PRO A 31 -16.11 19.84 15.06
N GLN A 32 -16.79 19.42 16.14
CA GLN A 32 -17.16 18.02 16.31
C GLN A 32 -18.41 17.75 15.47
N ILE A 33 -18.29 16.95 14.43
CA ILE A 33 -19.39 16.70 13.48
C ILE A 33 -19.82 15.24 13.65
N PHE A 34 -21.08 15.04 14.03
CA PHE A 34 -21.64 13.70 14.28
C PHE A 34 -22.71 13.41 13.26
N VAL A 35 -22.32 12.69 12.19
CA VAL A 35 -23.24 12.31 11.12
C VAL A 35 -23.95 11.00 11.44
N ASN A 36 -25.27 11.01 11.36
CA ASN A 36 -26.11 9.83 11.34
C ASN A 36 -26.15 9.24 9.92
N ALA A 37 -25.32 8.23 9.67
CA ALA A 37 -25.25 7.56 8.37
C ALA A 37 -26.56 6.90 7.89
N LYS A 38 -27.60 6.81 8.73
CA LYS A 38 -28.92 6.28 8.37
C LYS A 38 -29.93 7.35 7.99
N ASP A 39 -29.65 8.62 8.25
CA ASP A 39 -30.54 9.74 7.96
C ASP A 39 -29.96 10.58 6.82
N GLN A 40 -30.59 10.49 5.64
CA GLN A 40 -30.18 11.25 4.47
C GLN A 40 -30.44 12.76 4.62
N GLY A 41 -31.30 13.17 5.56
CA GLY A 41 -31.63 14.56 5.84
C GLY A 41 -30.90 15.13 7.05
N ASP A 42 -29.88 14.45 7.58
CA ASP A 42 -29.16 14.89 8.78
C ASP A 42 -28.54 16.28 8.55
N PRO A 43 -28.92 17.31 9.34
CA PRO A 43 -28.34 18.65 9.20
C PRO A 43 -26.82 18.69 9.42
N GLU A 44 -26.23 17.73 10.15
CA GLU A 44 -24.79 17.63 10.36
C GLU A 44 -24.03 17.30 9.06
N ILE A 45 -24.70 16.73 8.04
CA ILE A 45 -24.11 16.52 6.71
C ILE A 45 -23.79 17.87 6.05
N GLU A 46 -24.66 18.87 6.19
CA GLU A 46 -24.40 20.21 5.64
C GLU A 46 -23.27 20.92 6.41
N VAL A 47 -23.19 20.70 7.73
CA VAL A 47 -22.06 21.16 8.55
C VAL A 47 -20.75 20.51 8.08
N LEU A 48 -20.77 19.21 7.81
CA LEU A 48 -19.62 18.47 7.26
C LEU A 48 -19.17 19.04 5.91
N LYS A 49 -20.11 19.19 4.95
CA LYS A 49 -19.81 19.74 3.62
C LYS A 49 -19.20 21.12 3.70
N LYS A 50 -19.78 22.00 4.53
CA LYS A 50 -19.27 23.35 4.76
C LYS A 50 -17.87 23.32 5.36
N THR A 51 -17.66 22.50 6.39
CA THR A 51 -16.35 22.38 7.06
C THR A 51 -15.27 21.88 6.10
N ILE A 52 -15.56 20.83 5.31
CA ILE A 52 -14.64 20.32 4.29
C ILE A 52 -14.30 21.43 3.30
N THR A 53 -15.30 22.16 2.82
CA THR A 53 -15.13 23.25 1.86
C THR A 53 -14.23 24.37 2.41
N GLU A 54 -14.48 24.80 3.65
CA GLU A 54 -13.65 25.81 4.34
C GLU A 54 -12.21 25.32 4.53
N LEU A 55 -12.03 24.06 4.94
CA LEU A 55 -10.71 23.45 5.08
C LEU A 55 -9.97 23.37 3.74
N THR A 56 -10.65 23.01 2.66
CA THR A 56 -10.09 22.97 1.31
C THR A 56 -9.58 24.35 0.89
N PHE A 57 -10.35 25.42 1.13
CA PHE A 57 -9.91 26.79 0.84
C PHE A 57 -8.74 27.27 1.70
N SER A 58 -8.58 26.70 2.90
CA SER A 58 -7.48 27.03 3.81
C SER A 58 -6.19 26.25 3.52
N HIS A 59 -6.23 25.24 2.64
CA HIS A 59 -5.08 24.40 2.35
C HIS A 59 -3.93 25.25 1.75
N PRO A 60 -2.66 25.07 2.17
CA PRO A 60 -1.55 25.90 1.69
C PRO A 60 -1.39 25.90 0.17
N CYS A 61 -1.72 24.78 -0.47
CA CYS A 61 -1.66 24.64 -1.92
C CYS A 61 -2.91 25.17 -2.66
N TRP A 62 -3.92 25.67 -1.94
CA TRP A 62 -5.10 26.23 -2.58
C TRP A 62 -4.75 27.52 -3.33
N GLY A 63 -5.14 27.61 -4.60
CA GLY A 63 -4.83 28.76 -5.45
C GLY A 63 -3.39 28.79 -5.97
N GLU A 64 -2.61 27.73 -5.76
CA GLU A 64 -1.35 27.54 -6.48
C GLU A 64 -1.58 27.58 -7.99
N ARG A 65 -0.68 28.23 -8.71
CA ARG A 65 -0.79 28.37 -10.16
C ARG A 65 -0.39 27.05 -10.81
N MET A 66 -1.35 26.39 -11.44
CA MET A 66 -1.07 25.24 -12.30
C MET A 66 -0.73 25.70 -13.72
N PRO A 67 0.22 25.04 -14.40
CA PRO A 67 0.46 25.31 -15.81
C PRO A 67 -0.79 25.00 -16.63
N ASN A 68 -1.37 26.02 -17.29
CA ASN A 68 -2.57 25.86 -18.12
C ASN A 68 -2.38 24.80 -19.22
N ALA A 69 -1.14 24.56 -19.66
CA ALA A 69 -0.82 23.57 -20.68
C ALA A 69 -1.10 22.12 -20.23
N CYS A 70 -1.19 21.86 -18.92
CA CYS A 70 -1.49 20.54 -18.38
C CYS A 70 -3.00 20.24 -18.34
N VAL A 71 -3.83 21.29 -18.32
CA VAL A 71 -5.28 21.17 -18.09
C VAL A 71 -5.98 20.34 -19.17
N PRO A 72 -5.71 20.54 -20.48
CA PRO A 72 -6.38 19.74 -21.51
C PRO A 72 -6.14 18.24 -21.33
N LEU A 73 -4.87 17.83 -21.20
CA LEU A 73 -4.52 16.43 -21.01
C LEU A 73 -5.12 15.85 -19.71
N GLU A 74 -5.15 16.63 -18.63
CA GLU A 74 -5.77 16.21 -17.37
C GLU A 74 -7.29 15.96 -17.51
N LEU A 75 -7.99 16.80 -18.26
CA LEU A 75 -9.43 16.64 -18.52
C LEU A 75 -9.70 15.40 -19.40
N GLU A 76 -8.94 15.21 -20.46
CA GLU A 76 -9.06 14.02 -21.33
C GLU A 76 -8.81 12.72 -20.54
N ILE A 77 -7.80 12.70 -19.67
CA ILE A 77 -7.57 11.56 -18.77
C ILE A 77 -8.76 11.35 -17.83
N ALA A 78 -9.33 12.42 -17.27
CA ALA A 78 -10.48 12.33 -16.39
C ALA A 78 -11.73 11.77 -17.09
N GLU A 79 -11.95 12.12 -18.35
CA GLU A 79 -13.03 11.56 -19.18
C GLU A 79 -12.83 10.06 -19.41
N LEU A 80 -11.62 9.64 -19.77
CA LEU A 80 -11.29 8.21 -19.92
C LEU A 80 -11.49 7.44 -18.60
N VAL A 81 -11.15 8.03 -17.45
CA VAL A 81 -11.43 7.43 -16.14
C VAL A 81 -12.93 7.31 -15.88
N ALA A 82 -13.72 8.32 -16.25
CA ALA A 82 -15.18 8.28 -16.12
C ALA A 82 -15.83 7.22 -17.02
N GLU A 83 -15.22 6.93 -18.17
CA GLU A 83 -15.59 5.83 -19.07
C GLU A 83 -15.13 4.44 -18.57
N GLY A 84 -14.38 4.40 -17.46
CA GLY A 84 -13.94 3.16 -16.81
C GLY A 84 -12.54 2.70 -17.23
N LYS A 85 -11.78 3.48 -18.01
CA LYS A 85 -10.38 3.16 -18.31
C LYS A 85 -9.52 3.41 -17.08
N GLN A 86 -8.70 2.42 -16.70
CA GLN A 86 -7.89 2.49 -15.49
C GLN A 86 -6.38 2.57 -15.74
N ILE A 87 -5.92 2.02 -16.87
CA ILE A 87 -4.52 2.00 -17.28
C ILE A 87 -4.42 2.49 -18.73
N MET A 88 -3.36 3.25 -19.00
CA MET A 88 -2.90 3.60 -20.34
C MET A 88 -1.44 3.20 -20.50
N SER A 89 -1.05 2.77 -21.68
CA SER A 89 0.36 2.74 -22.07
C SER A 89 0.90 4.17 -22.21
N LEU A 90 2.21 4.34 -22.05
CA LEU A 90 2.87 5.63 -22.26
C LEU A 90 2.63 6.15 -23.68
N VAL A 91 2.61 5.26 -24.68
CA VAL A 91 2.30 5.59 -26.08
C VAL A 91 0.89 6.17 -26.21
N GLU A 92 -0.12 5.57 -25.57
CA GLU A 92 -1.48 6.12 -25.59
C GLU A 92 -1.54 7.50 -24.93
N VAL A 93 -0.74 7.75 -23.89
CA VAL A 93 -0.65 9.07 -23.25
C VAL A 93 0.01 10.09 -24.19
N GLU A 94 1.06 9.70 -24.89
CA GLU A 94 1.73 10.54 -25.90
C GLU A 94 0.78 10.88 -27.06
N GLU A 95 0.02 9.90 -27.55
CA GLU A 95 -1.00 10.08 -28.59
C GLU A 95 -2.12 11.02 -28.12
N LEU A 96 -2.62 10.84 -26.89
CA LEU A 96 -3.64 11.71 -26.31
C LEU A 96 -3.14 13.16 -26.18
N ASN A 97 -1.90 13.34 -25.73
CA ASN A 97 -1.25 14.65 -25.66
C ASN A 97 -1.08 15.30 -27.05
N ALA A 98 -0.77 14.50 -28.09
CA ALA A 98 -0.59 15.01 -29.45
C ALA A 98 -1.89 15.46 -30.13
N ILE A 99 -3.03 14.94 -29.71
CA ILE A 99 -4.35 15.30 -30.24
C ILE A 99 -4.88 16.61 -29.63
N SER A 100 -4.31 17.07 -28.51
CA SER A 100 -4.75 18.29 -27.84
C SER A 100 -4.62 19.52 -28.75
N GLU A 101 -5.75 20.12 -29.12
CA GLU A 101 -5.81 21.32 -29.96
C GLU A 101 -5.37 22.60 -29.22
N VAL A 102 -5.30 22.54 -27.88
CA VAL A 102 -5.05 23.70 -27.02
C VAL A 102 -3.58 23.81 -26.63
N SER A 103 -2.97 22.70 -26.22
CA SER A 103 -1.56 22.68 -25.80
C SER A 103 -1.00 21.27 -25.84
N VAL A 104 0.05 21.09 -26.64
CA VAL A 104 0.81 19.84 -26.70
C VAL A 104 2.04 19.96 -25.82
N LEU A 105 2.19 19.08 -24.84
CA LEU A 105 3.38 19.03 -23.98
C LEU A 105 4.55 18.41 -24.75
N SER A 106 5.75 18.97 -24.58
CA SER A 106 6.97 18.30 -25.03
C SER A 106 7.21 16.99 -24.27
N PRO A 107 8.07 16.07 -24.74
CA PRO A 107 8.36 14.84 -24.01
C PRO A 107 8.85 15.05 -22.57
N GLU A 108 9.66 16.08 -22.33
CA GLU A 108 10.13 16.46 -20.99
C GLU A 108 8.97 16.97 -20.13
N GLN A 109 8.14 17.88 -20.68
CA GLN A 109 6.97 18.41 -19.97
C GLN A 109 5.92 17.34 -19.68
N LEU A 110 5.77 16.35 -20.55
CA LEU A 110 4.88 15.21 -20.34
C LEU A 110 5.39 14.33 -19.19
N THR A 111 6.70 14.09 -19.13
CA THR A 111 7.32 13.37 -18.02
C THR A 111 7.14 14.11 -16.70
N ASP A 112 7.37 15.43 -16.68
CA ASP A 112 7.13 16.27 -15.52
C ASP A 112 5.65 16.26 -15.09
N PHE A 113 4.73 16.31 -16.05
CA PHE A 113 3.30 16.19 -15.81
C PHE A 113 2.98 14.86 -15.11
N LEU A 114 3.49 13.73 -15.62
CA LEU A 114 3.24 12.42 -15.03
C LEU A 114 3.79 12.32 -13.60
N HIS A 115 5.00 12.81 -13.35
CA HIS A 115 5.56 12.86 -12.00
C HIS A 115 4.76 13.76 -11.05
N TYR A 116 4.33 14.92 -11.54
CA TYR A 116 3.52 15.84 -10.75
C TYR A 116 2.17 15.21 -10.38
N GLN A 117 1.43 14.66 -11.35
CA GLN A 117 0.14 14.00 -11.11
C GLN A 117 0.30 12.76 -10.21
N HIS A 118 1.42 12.03 -10.33
CA HIS A 118 1.75 10.94 -9.43
C HIS A 118 1.96 11.41 -7.99
N SER A 119 2.68 12.53 -7.80
CA SER A 119 2.90 13.11 -6.47
C SER A 119 1.60 13.58 -5.79
N LEU A 120 0.61 13.99 -6.58
CA LEU A 120 -0.74 14.33 -6.11
C LEU A 120 -1.61 13.11 -5.82
N GLY A 121 -1.15 11.90 -6.17
CA GLY A 121 -1.93 10.66 -6.08
C GLY A 121 -3.11 10.61 -7.05
N LYS A 122 -3.11 11.43 -8.10
CA LYS A 122 -4.14 11.41 -9.16
C LYS A 122 -3.91 10.31 -10.18
N ILE A 123 -2.65 9.94 -10.39
CA ILE A 123 -2.25 8.79 -11.22
C ILE A 123 -1.15 8.00 -10.50
N VAL A 124 -0.80 6.82 -11.01
CA VAL A 124 0.39 6.08 -10.59
C VAL A 124 1.32 5.88 -11.78
N TYR A 125 2.52 6.43 -11.67
CA TYR A 125 3.56 6.35 -12.69
C TYR A 125 4.92 6.12 -12.04
N PHE A 126 5.66 5.15 -12.56
CA PHE A 126 7.02 4.84 -12.12
C PHE A 126 7.96 4.95 -13.30
N ASP A 127 8.85 5.95 -13.29
CA ASP A 127 9.90 6.08 -14.29
C ASP A 127 11.06 5.11 -14.00
N THR A 128 10.76 3.82 -14.13
CA THR A 128 11.73 2.73 -14.03
C THR A 128 11.60 1.83 -15.25
N PRO A 129 12.69 1.23 -15.77
CA PRO A 129 12.67 0.49 -17.04
C PRO A 129 11.58 -0.59 -17.15
N GLN A 130 11.18 -1.22 -16.04
CA GLN A 130 10.18 -2.29 -16.02
C GLN A 130 8.73 -1.78 -15.97
N LEU A 131 8.51 -0.53 -15.54
CA LEU A 131 7.18 0.00 -15.24
C LEU A 131 6.81 1.23 -16.06
N ARG A 132 7.78 1.90 -16.70
CA ARG A 132 7.59 3.19 -17.36
C ARG A 132 6.64 3.16 -18.56
N ASP A 133 6.41 1.98 -19.13
CA ASP A 133 5.60 1.83 -20.33
C ASP A 133 4.08 1.89 -20.04
N ASN A 134 3.67 1.88 -18.77
CA ASN A 134 2.26 1.96 -18.37
C ASN A 134 2.05 2.99 -17.26
N VAL A 135 0.89 3.63 -17.31
CA VAL A 135 0.42 4.66 -16.38
C VAL A 135 -0.95 4.20 -15.86
N ILE A 136 -1.09 4.08 -14.53
CA ILE A 136 -2.41 3.87 -13.93
C ILE A 136 -3.06 5.24 -13.81
N ILE A 137 -4.04 5.51 -14.67
CA ILE A 137 -4.77 6.77 -14.70
C ILE A 137 -5.90 6.83 -13.65
N SER A 138 -6.32 5.68 -13.13
CA SER A 138 -7.27 5.58 -12.01
C SER A 138 -6.64 4.88 -10.80
N PRO A 139 -6.20 5.63 -9.77
CA PRO A 139 -5.61 5.07 -8.56
C PRO A 139 -6.51 4.09 -7.80
N LEU A 140 -7.82 4.10 -8.04
CA LEU A 140 -8.76 3.11 -7.51
C LEU A 140 -8.37 1.68 -7.89
N LEU A 141 -7.72 1.48 -9.04
CA LEU A 141 -7.20 0.17 -9.42
C LEU A 141 -6.22 -0.38 -8.38
N MET A 142 -5.41 0.45 -7.74
CA MET A 142 -4.51 0.01 -6.68
C MET A 142 -5.28 -0.57 -5.49
N VAL A 143 -6.40 0.06 -5.13
CA VAL A 143 -7.27 -0.42 -4.05
C VAL A 143 -7.83 -1.79 -4.41
N GLU A 144 -8.27 -1.96 -5.66
CA GLU A 144 -8.78 -3.24 -6.16
C GLU A 144 -7.72 -4.35 -6.15
N VAL A 145 -6.50 -4.03 -6.60
CA VAL A 145 -5.35 -4.95 -6.57
C VAL A 145 -5.04 -5.36 -5.13
N MET A 146 -4.99 -4.41 -4.19
CA MET A 146 -4.69 -4.73 -2.79
C MET A 146 -5.82 -5.58 -2.18
N ARG A 147 -7.07 -5.17 -2.39
CA ARG A 147 -8.26 -5.87 -1.89
C ARG A 147 -8.35 -7.31 -2.40
N SER A 148 -7.85 -7.59 -3.61
CA SER A 148 -7.95 -8.92 -4.20
C SER A 148 -7.20 -10.00 -3.43
N PHE A 149 -6.14 -9.66 -2.69
CA PHE A 149 -5.31 -10.67 -1.99
C PHE A 149 -4.83 -10.27 -0.59
N ILE A 150 -4.88 -8.98 -0.24
CA ILE A 150 -4.57 -8.45 1.10
C ILE A 150 -5.89 -8.12 1.78
N THR A 151 -6.46 -9.10 2.47
CA THR A 151 -7.77 -8.96 3.11
C THR A 151 -7.94 -9.90 4.30
N ASP A 152 -8.85 -9.54 5.20
CA ASP A 152 -9.15 -10.30 6.41
C ASP A 152 -9.88 -11.61 6.11
N VAL A 153 -9.78 -12.55 7.06
CA VAL A 153 -10.32 -13.93 6.94
C VAL A 153 -11.81 -13.96 6.59
N GLU A 154 -12.56 -12.96 7.05
CA GLU A 154 -14.00 -12.84 6.79
C GLU A 154 -14.35 -12.55 5.33
N PHE A 155 -13.42 -11.94 4.58
CA PHE A 155 -13.57 -11.61 3.16
C PHE A 155 -12.94 -12.66 2.24
N TRP A 156 -12.42 -13.75 2.78
CA TRP A 156 -11.80 -14.78 1.94
C TRP A 156 -12.82 -15.45 1.02
N PRO A 157 -12.44 -15.74 -0.24
CA PRO A 157 -13.30 -16.47 -1.16
C PRO A 157 -13.76 -17.80 -0.58
N LYS A 158 -15.02 -18.16 -0.87
CA LYS A 158 -15.60 -19.44 -0.43
C LYS A 158 -15.02 -20.63 -1.19
N GLU A 159 -14.48 -20.40 -2.38
CA GLU A 159 -13.90 -21.44 -3.24
C GLU A 159 -12.68 -22.11 -2.60
N ASP A 160 -12.69 -23.44 -2.57
CA ASP A 160 -11.69 -24.23 -1.84
C ASP A 160 -10.24 -23.99 -2.29
N LYS A 161 -10.00 -23.78 -3.59
CA LYS A 161 -8.63 -23.60 -4.11
C LYS A 161 -8.06 -22.25 -3.70
N THR A 162 -8.80 -21.18 -3.98
CA THR A 162 -8.42 -19.81 -3.65
C THR A 162 -8.30 -19.65 -2.13
N ARG A 163 -9.24 -20.20 -1.36
CA ARG A 163 -9.18 -20.18 0.10
C ARG A 163 -7.93 -20.87 0.66
N LYS A 164 -7.46 -21.95 0.05
CA LYS A 164 -6.19 -22.60 0.43
C LYS A 164 -4.99 -21.69 0.20
N THR A 165 -4.98 -20.90 -0.89
CA THR A 165 -3.96 -19.88 -1.13
C THR A 165 -3.94 -18.83 -0.01
N PHE A 166 -5.10 -18.26 0.33
CA PHE A 166 -5.20 -17.30 1.43
C PHE A 166 -4.75 -17.89 2.77
N LYS A 167 -5.15 -19.12 3.06
CA LYS A 167 -4.68 -19.84 4.24
C LYS A 167 -3.15 -19.97 4.24
N LYS A 168 -2.55 -20.42 3.15
CA LYS A 168 -1.08 -20.53 3.01
C LYS A 168 -0.40 -19.17 3.25
N MET A 169 -0.90 -18.09 2.63
CA MET A 169 -0.39 -16.73 2.88
C MET A 169 -0.52 -16.34 4.36
N SER A 170 -1.63 -16.66 5.02
CA SER A 170 -1.84 -16.32 6.42
C SER A 170 -0.87 -17.02 7.38
N GLU A 171 -0.48 -18.25 7.02
CA GLU A 171 0.37 -19.11 7.84
C GLU A 171 1.86 -18.83 7.64
N ASN A 172 2.29 -18.55 6.40
CA ASN A 172 3.72 -18.43 6.07
C ASN A 172 4.09 -17.22 5.20
N GLY A 173 3.12 -16.37 4.85
CA GLY A 173 3.32 -15.19 4.03
C GLY A 173 3.69 -15.49 2.57
N MET A 174 3.52 -16.73 2.07
CA MET A 174 3.99 -17.10 0.73
C MET A 174 2.89 -17.18 -0.31
N ILE A 175 3.17 -16.66 -1.51
CA ILE A 175 2.30 -16.77 -2.68
C ILE A 175 3.11 -17.06 -3.96
N GLN A 176 2.49 -17.67 -4.97
CA GLN A 176 3.06 -17.79 -6.31
C GLN A 176 2.34 -16.85 -7.29
N LYS A 177 3.02 -16.40 -8.36
CA LYS A 177 2.38 -15.60 -9.44
C LYS A 177 1.08 -16.26 -9.93
N VAL A 178 1.11 -17.58 -10.14
CA VAL A 178 -0.04 -18.33 -10.65
C VAL A 178 -1.25 -18.27 -9.72
N ASP A 179 -1.02 -18.14 -8.41
CA ASP A 179 -2.09 -18.07 -7.42
C ASP A 179 -2.78 -16.69 -7.47
N LEU A 180 -2.01 -15.60 -7.63
CA LEU A 180 -2.58 -14.27 -7.84
C LEU A 180 -3.33 -14.19 -9.17
N TYR A 181 -2.81 -14.80 -10.23
CA TYR A 181 -3.49 -14.76 -11.53
C TYR A 181 -4.83 -15.49 -11.48
N GLN A 182 -4.90 -16.60 -10.75
CA GLN A 182 -6.17 -17.29 -10.49
C GLN A 182 -7.13 -16.46 -9.65
N ILE A 183 -6.62 -15.68 -8.69
CA ILE A 183 -7.45 -14.72 -7.95
C ILE A 183 -8.04 -13.69 -8.92
N TRP A 184 -7.24 -13.17 -9.85
CA TRP A 184 -7.65 -12.17 -10.84
C TRP A 184 -8.47 -12.73 -12.01
N GLU A 185 -8.65 -14.05 -12.10
CA GLU A 185 -9.61 -14.67 -13.03
C GLU A 185 -11.06 -14.53 -12.55
N GLN A 186 -11.28 -14.23 -11.26
CA GLN A 186 -12.60 -13.95 -10.71
C GLN A 186 -13.23 -12.71 -11.37
N GLU A 187 -14.55 -12.74 -11.56
CA GLU A 187 -15.30 -11.70 -12.27
C GLU A 187 -15.05 -10.29 -11.69
N GLU A 188 -14.97 -10.17 -10.36
CA GLU A 188 -14.73 -8.91 -9.65
C GLU A 188 -13.37 -8.25 -9.96
N PHE A 189 -12.36 -9.04 -10.33
CA PHE A 189 -10.99 -8.58 -10.52
C PHE A 189 -10.51 -8.72 -11.97
N ARG A 190 -11.41 -9.08 -12.87
CA ARG A 190 -11.08 -9.44 -14.25
C ARG A 190 -10.40 -8.30 -15.03
N GLN A 191 -10.68 -7.06 -14.67
CA GLN A 191 -10.03 -5.87 -15.24
C GLN A 191 -8.51 -5.80 -14.98
N ILE A 192 -7.99 -6.49 -13.95
CA ILE A 192 -6.57 -6.54 -13.61
C ILE A 192 -5.81 -7.50 -14.54
N LEU A 193 -6.48 -8.58 -14.97
CA LEU A 193 -5.86 -9.71 -15.66
C LEU A 193 -5.06 -9.35 -16.93
N PRO A 194 -5.50 -8.41 -17.80
CA PRO A 194 -4.73 -7.99 -18.97
C PRO A 194 -3.36 -7.39 -18.62
N PHE A 195 -3.23 -6.79 -17.43
CA PHE A 195 -2.04 -6.08 -16.97
C PHE A 195 -1.29 -6.84 -15.87
N LYS A 196 -1.59 -8.13 -15.67
CA LYS A 196 -1.14 -8.92 -14.53
C LYS A 196 0.38 -8.90 -14.28
N GLU A 197 1.21 -8.93 -15.32
CA GLU A 197 2.67 -8.87 -15.15
C GLU A 197 3.12 -7.48 -14.68
N TYR A 198 2.64 -6.42 -15.34
CA TYR A 198 2.90 -5.04 -14.94
C TYR A 198 2.48 -4.77 -13.49
N ILE A 199 1.26 -5.19 -13.12
CA ILE A 199 0.73 -5.04 -11.76
C ILE A 199 1.58 -5.81 -10.77
N PHE A 200 2.02 -7.02 -11.11
CA PHE A 200 2.87 -7.81 -10.23
C PHE A 200 4.25 -7.17 -10.03
N ASP A 201 4.88 -6.68 -11.10
CA ASP A 201 6.18 -6.01 -11.02
C ASP A 201 6.07 -4.70 -10.22
N MET A 202 4.95 -4.00 -10.32
CA MET A 202 4.63 -2.85 -9.47
C MET A 202 4.48 -3.23 -8.00
N LEU A 203 3.80 -4.34 -7.68
CA LEU A 203 3.70 -4.83 -6.30
C LEU A 203 5.06 -5.16 -5.69
N ILE A 204 6.01 -5.62 -6.52
CA ILE A 204 7.41 -5.80 -6.13
C ILE A 204 8.07 -4.45 -5.87
N HIS A 205 7.93 -3.51 -6.81
CA HIS A 205 8.52 -2.16 -6.69
C HIS A 205 8.07 -1.44 -5.41
N LEU A 206 6.83 -1.66 -4.99
CA LEU A 206 6.25 -1.07 -3.78
C LEU A 206 6.55 -1.82 -2.47
N ASP A 207 7.39 -2.86 -2.49
CA ASP A 207 7.70 -3.73 -1.34
C ASP A 207 6.47 -4.43 -0.74
N ILE A 208 5.35 -4.51 -1.48
CA ILE A 208 4.13 -5.21 -1.04
C ILE A 208 4.33 -6.72 -1.20
N VAL A 209 4.94 -7.11 -2.31
CA VAL A 209 5.36 -8.49 -2.62
C VAL A 209 6.88 -8.49 -2.71
N SER A 210 7.55 -9.45 -2.06
CA SER A 210 9.02 -9.49 -2.01
C SER A 210 9.59 -10.76 -2.62
N GLU A 211 10.64 -10.57 -3.42
CA GLU A 211 11.49 -11.63 -3.92
C GLU A 211 12.38 -12.19 -2.80
N GLN A 212 12.29 -13.50 -2.56
CA GLN A 212 13.23 -14.17 -1.68
C GLN A 212 14.52 -14.49 -2.43
N ARG A 213 15.65 -13.90 -2.01
CA ARG A 213 16.95 -14.31 -2.56
C ARG A 213 17.27 -15.74 -2.15
N ARG A 214 17.48 -16.59 -3.15
CA ARG A 214 17.91 -17.98 -2.97
C ARG A 214 19.02 -18.32 -3.94
N TYR A 215 20.00 -19.06 -3.44
CA TYR A 215 21.14 -19.56 -4.21
C TYR A 215 21.20 -21.07 -4.08
N ASP A 216 21.58 -21.74 -5.16
CA ASP A 216 21.89 -23.16 -5.16
C ASP A 216 23.14 -23.38 -4.28
N THR A 217 23.03 -24.28 -3.30
CA THR A 217 24.11 -24.54 -2.34
C THR A 217 25.32 -25.23 -2.94
N LYS A 218 25.20 -25.85 -4.12
CA LYS A 218 26.26 -26.58 -4.81
C LYS A 218 26.93 -25.74 -5.88
N THR A 219 26.15 -24.98 -6.65
CA THR A 219 26.67 -24.19 -7.78
C THR A 219 26.85 -22.71 -7.44
N GLY A 220 26.27 -22.22 -6.35
CA GLY A 220 26.27 -20.80 -5.97
C GLY A 220 25.42 -19.92 -6.90
N SER A 221 24.72 -20.49 -7.87
CA SER A 221 23.89 -19.72 -8.81
C SER A 221 22.57 -19.32 -8.18
N ARG A 222 22.04 -18.14 -8.54
CA ARG A 222 20.71 -17.69 -8.12
C ARG A 222 19.65 -18.67 -8.66
N LEU A 223 18.78 -19.15 -7.77
CA LEU A 223 17.65 -20.00 -8.15
C LEU A 223 16.53 -19.15 -8.75
N GLN A 224 15.74 -19.75 -9.66
CA GLN A 224 14.51 -19.12 -10.11
C GLN A 224 13.54 -18.93 -8.93
N ILE A 225 12.88 -17.78 -8.91
CA ILE A 225 11.95 -17.41 -7.85
C ILE A 225 10.57 -17.93 -8.22
N GLU A 226 10.12 -18.97 -7.54
CA GLU A 226 8.80 -19.56 -7.73
C GLU A 226 7.78 -19.10 -6.68
N ASN A 227 8.26 -18.56 -5.56
CA ASN A 227 7.41 -18.11 -4.46
C ASN A 227 7.88 -16.75 -3.96
N PHE A 228 6.93 -15.87 -3.71
CA PHE A 228 7.09 -14.52 -3.25
C PHE A 228 6.52 -14.38 -1.85
N PHE A 229 7.00 -13.37 -1.13
CA PHE A 229 6.62 -13.11 0.25
C PHE A 229 5.70 -11.89 0.36
N VAL A 230 4.58 -12.02 1.07
CA VAL A 230 3.59 -10.98 1.34
C VAL A 230 3.54 -10.78 2.86
N PRO A 231 4.38 -9.89 3.42
CA PRO A 231 4.56 -9.77 4.88
C PRO A 231 3.27 -9.40 5.61
N CYS A 232 2.43 -8.54 5.02
CA CYS A 232 1.21 -8.04 5.66
C CYS A 232 0.13 -9.11 5.85
N MET A 233 0.22 -10.23 5.13
CA MET A 233 -0.72 -11.34 5.29
C MET A 233 -0.32 -12.31 6.40
N LEU A 234 0.90 -12.23 6.92
CA LEU A 234 1.37 -13.13 7.97
C LEU A 234 0.67 -12.80 9.30
N THR A 235 -0.23 -13.68 9.73
CA THR A 235 -0.98 -13.52 10.99
C THR A 235 -0.49 -14.45 12.09
N GLN A 236 0.20 -15.54 11.71
CA GLN A 236 0.76 -16.46 12.70
C GLN A 236 1.98 -15.86 13.39
N ARG A 237 1.95 -15.92 14.73
CA ARG A 237 3.12 -15.59 15.54
C ARG A 237 4.17 -16.68 15.35
N ASN A 238 5.38 -16.29 14.97
CA ASN A 238 6.51 -17.21 14.96
C ASN A 238 6.79 -17.70 16.39
N GLU A 239 6.94 -19.00 16.56
CA GLU A 239 7.41 -19.58 17.82
C GLU A 239 8.90 -19.23 17.99
N THR A 240 9.21 -18.30 18.89
CA THR A 240 10.57 -17.75 19.09
C THR A 240 11.34 -18.40 20.24
N ASP A 241 10.79 -19.41 20.91
CA ASP A 241 11.39 -19.99 22.13
C ASP A 241 12.74 -20.67 21.88
N TYR A 242 13.01 -21.09 20.64
CA TYR A 242 14.32 -21.58 20.24
C TYR A 242 15.36 -20.44 20.10
N LEU A 243 14.93 -19.21 19.82
CA LEU A 243 15.83 -18.05 19.73
C LEU A 243 16.43 -17.70 21.08
N THR A 244 15.62 -17.77 22.14
CA THR A 244 16.09 -17.48 23.50
C THR A 244 17.06 -18.54 24.02
N GLN A 245 17.02 -19.76 23.47
CA GLN A 245 17.96 -20.85 23.81
C GLN A 245 19.29 -20.72 23.06
N GLU A 246 19.25 -20.31 21.78
CA GLU A 246 20.44 -20.26 20.91
C GLU A 246 21.13 -18.88 20.91
N CYS A 247 20.40 -17.79 21.10
CA CYS A 247 20.93 -16.43 21.14
C CYS A 247 21.31 -16.03 22.57
N THR A 248 22.49 -16.47 23.03
CA THR A 248 23.07 -15.92 24.26
C THR A 248 23.71 -14.55 23.99
N PRO A 249 23.73 -13.62 24.97
CA PRO A 249 24.36 -12.30 24.81
C PRO A 249 25.83 -12.37 24.38
N GLU A 250 26.51 -13.46 24.70
CA GLU A 250 27.92 -13.71 24.37
C GLU A 250 28.14 -14.13 22.91
N ARG A 251 27.08 -14.61 22.23
CA ARG A 251 27.13 -15.17 20.87
C ARG A 251 26.30 -14.40 19.86
N THR A 252 25.55 -13.38 20.29
CA THR A 252 24.61 -12.66 19.44
C THR A 252 24.73 -11.16 19.63
N LEU A 253 24.78 -10.44 18.51
CA LEU A 253 24.62 -8.99 18.51
C LEU A 253 23.13 -8.66 18.40
N SER A 254 22.55 -8.11 19.47
CA SER A 254 21.18 -7.61 19.44
C SER A 254 21.16 -6.15 19.04
N LEU A 255 20.48 -5.84 17.93
CA LEU A 255 20.17 -4.47 17.52
C LEU A 255 18.73 -4.16 17.93
N ALA A 256 18.57 -3.21 18.85
CA ALA A 256 17.27 -2.73 19.28
C ALA A 256 17.02 -1.34 18.69
N PHE A 257 15.93 -1.19 17.95
CA PHE A 257 15.46 0.10 17.44
C PHE A 257 14.31 0.58 18.32
N VAL A 258 14.54 1.66 19.06
CA VAL A 258 13.50 2.31 19.85
C VAL A 258 13.00 3.51 19.08
N PHE A 259 11.73 3.47 18.67
CA PHE A 259 11.08 4.61 18.04
C PHE A 259 10.75 5.64 19.11
N LYS A 260 11.05 6.92 18.82
CA LYS A 260 10.70 8.03 19.71
C LYS A 260 9.20 8.30 19.70
N GLY A 261 8.57 8.16 18.53
CA GLY A 261 7.14 8.29 18.37
C GLY A 261 6.38 7.09 18.95
N THR A 262 5.15 7.35 19.38
CA THR A 262 4.25 6.35 19.96
C THR A 262 3.65 5.41 18.90
N ILE A 263 3.66 5.80 17.61
CA ILE A 263 3.17 4.98 16.51
C ILE A 263 4.32 4.53 15.63
N ILE A 264 4.40 3.21 15.44
CA ILE A 264 5.21 2.58 14.42
C ILE A 264 4.30 2.31 13.21
N PRO A 265 4.57 2.88 12.03
CA PRO A 265 3.77 2.62 10.84
C PRO A 265 3.68 1.11 10.56
N PRO A 266 2.48 0.53 10.37
CA PRO A 266 2.33 -0.92 10.15
C PRO A 266 3.11 -1.45 8.95
N ALA A 267 3.38 -0.60 7.96
CA ALA A 267 4.18 -0.96 6.79
C ALA A 267 5.69 -1.06 7.07
N LEU A 268 6.21 -0.38 8.09
CA LEU A 268 7.64 -0.38 8.40
C LEU A 268 8.21 -1.77 8.70
N PRO A 269 7.63 -2.58 9.62
CA PRO A 269 8.11 -3.94 9.86
C PRO A 269 8.05 -4.81 8.60
N ASN A 270 7.00 -4.65 7.81
CA ASN A 270 6.81 -5.38 6.55
C ASN A 270 7.93 -5.09 5.56
N ARG A 271 8.21 -3.80 5.33
CA ARG A 271 9.30 -3.35 4.44
C ARG A 271 10.67 -3.78 4.95
N LEU A 272 10.90 -3.75 6.27
CA LEU A 272 12.15 -4.25 6.84
C LEU A 272 12.34 -5.74 6.51
N ILE A 273 11.33 -6.57 6.72
CA ILE A 273 11.41 -8.01 6.40
C ILE A 273 11.63 -8.21 4.90
N CYS A 274 10.92 -7.49 4.04
CA CYS A 274 11.12 -7.53 2.58
C CYS A 274 12.57 -7.19 2.19
N ALA A 275 13.12 -6.11 2.76
CA ALA A 275 14.52 -5.72 2.53
C ALA A 275 15.49 -6.81 3.03
N CYS A 276 15.21 -7.43 4.18
CA CYS A 276 16.02 -8.53 4.68
C CYS A 276 16.01 -9.73 3.72
N LEU A 277 14.84 -10.13 3.23
CA LEU A 277 14.67 -11.26 2.30
C LEU A 277 15.28 -10.98 0.92
N SER A 278 15.29 -9.73 0.50
CA SER A 278 15.91 -9.30 -0.74
C SER A 278 17.43 -9.16 -0.61
N MET A 279 18.00 -9.15 0.60
CA MET A 279 19.46 -9.08 0.80
C MET A 279 20.07 -10.44 1.17
N TRP A 280 19.45 -11.17 2.09
CA TRP A 280 20.03 -12.36 2.72
C TRP A 280 19.40 -13.66 2.24
N THR A 281 20.20 -14.73 2.24
CA THR A 281 19.73 -16.07 1.87
C THR A 281 19.03 -16.74 3.04
N LEU A 282 17.88 -17.34 2.77
CA LEU A 282 17.21 -18.23 3.72
C LEU A 282 17.94 -19.57 3.79
N LYS A 283 18.35 -20.01 4.99
CA LYS A 283 18.75 -21.41 5.21
C LYS A 283 17.74 -22.14 6.06
N GLN A 284 17.72 -23.46 5.92
CA GLN A 284 16.87 -24.32 6.72
C GLN A 284 17.64 -24.79 7.96
N TYR A 285 17.06 -24.62 9.14
CA TYR A 285 17.61 -25.06 10.42
C TYR A 285 16.49 -25.69 11.24
N HIS A 286 16.65 -26.95 11.68
CA HIS A 286 15.62 -27.74 12.36
C HIS A 286 14.23 -27.68 11.69
N GLY A 287 14.19 -27.77 10.37
CA GLY A 287 12.96 -27.71 9.58
C GLY A 287 12.40 -26.30 9.35
N ARG A 288 12.95 -25.25 9.98
CA ARG A 288 12.51 -23.85 9.87
C ARG A 288 13.37 -23.07 8.87
N LYS A 289 12.79 -22.09 8.18
CA LYS A 289 13.53 -21.17 7.29
C LYS A 289 13.94 -19.93 8.07
N LEU A 290 15.24 -19.67 8.14
CA LEU A 290 15.82 -18.53 8.85
C LEU A 290 16.71 -17.71 7.90
N MET A 291 16.81 -16.39 8.14
CA MET A 291 17.74 -15.52 7.42
C MET A 291 19.13 -15.55 8.08
N PHE A 292 20.22 -15.62 7.29
CA PHE A 292 21.61 -15.67 7.78
C PHE A 292 22.45 -14.54 7.14
N SER A 293 23.38 -13.89 7.85
CA SER A 293 24.61 -14.45 8.44
C SER A 293 24.83 -14.00 9.91
N GLY A 294 24.78 -14.94 10.86
CA GLY A 294 25.06 -14.69 12.30
C GLY A 294 23.84 -14.58 13.23
N PHE A 295 22.65 -14.93 12.74
CA PHE A 295 21.37 -14.92 13.46
C PHE A 295 20.73 -13.53 13.61
N ILE A 296 19.68 -13.24 12.82
CA ILE A 296 18.83 -12.05 13.00
C ILE A 296 17.45 -12.53 13.46
N GLY A 297 17.12 -12.26 14.72
CA GLY A 297 15.76 -12.33 15.24
C GLY A 297 15.13 -10.96 15.18
N LEU A 298 14.11 -10.77 14.33
CA LEU A 298 13.28 -9.56 14.36
C LEU A 298 12.04 -9.87 15.20
N SER A 299 11.95 -9.26 16.37
CA SER A 299 10.73 -9.23 17.18
C SER A 299 10.23 -7.80 17.25
N PHE A 300 9.04 -7.57 16.71
CA PHE A 300 8.31 -6.33 16.98
C PHE A 300 7.44 -6.59 18.20
N ASP A 301 7.87 -6.10 19.35
CA ASP A 301 7.00 -6.08 20.53
C ASP A 301 6.07 -4.89 20.38
N LYS A 302 4.78 -5.14 20.14
CA LYS A 302 3.73 -4.12 20.32
C LYS A 302 3.55 -3.92 21.83
N ARG A 303 4.52 -3.32 22.50
CA ARG A 303 4.35 -2.72 23.82
C ARG A 303 4.30 -1.21 23.66
N ALA A 304 3.09 -0.72 23.40
CA ALA A 304 2.54 0.56 23.83
C ALA A 304 1.03 0.49 23.58
#